data_AF-A0A428HMV0-F1
#
_entry.id   AF-A0A428HMV0-F1
#
_cell.length_a   1.000
_cell.length_b   1.000
_cell.length_c   1.000
_cell.angle_alpha   90.00
_cell.angle_beta   90.00
_cell.angle_gamma   90.00
#
_symmetry.space_group_name_H-M   'P 1'
#
loop_
_entity.id
_entity.type
_entity.pdbx_description
1 polymer ?
#
loop_
_entity_poly.entity_id
_entity_poly.type
_entity_poly.pdbx_seq_one_letter_code
_entity_poly.pdbx_strand_id
1 'polypeptide(L)'
;MSNYSDVPRPESVLYFEQSLSGHSNIVYYEKMEDFVYKLVLGNGNIYLVWLTNKYTVSINDVVEKIDEGFDALVTISMWNSYTSEAKKYALENQFGLFTFREFMGALNFLDPSQYYTGIDEKDGKRLYGERGYKFD
;
A
#
# COMPACT_ATOMS: atom_id res chain seq x y z
N MET A 1 -14.60 14.81 -10.34
CA MET A 1 -14.00 16.00 -9.69
C MET A 1 -13.05 15.48 -8.63
N SER A 2 -11.74 15.68 -8.81
CA SER A 2 -10.76 15.35 -7.77
C SER A 2 -11.03 16.25 -6.56
N ASN A 3 -11.33 15.68 -5.39
CA ASN A 3 -11.35 16.44 -4.16
C ASN A 3 -9.91 16.86 -3.88
N TYR A 4 -9.63 18.16 -3.79
CA TYR A 4 -8.29 18.68 -3.47
C TYR A 4 -7.70 18.10 -2.17
N SER A 5 -8.54 17.52 -1.30
CA SER A 5 -8.10 16.80 -0.09
C SER A 5 -7.37 15.49 -0.36
N ASP A 6 -7.63 14.84 -1.50
CA ASP A 6 -7.13 13.49 -1.79
C ASP A 6 -5.74 13.52 -2.44
N VAL A 7 -5.26 14.72 -2.78
CA VAL A 7 -3.91 14.98 -3.28
C VAL A 7 -2.93 15.02 -2.11
N PRO A 8 -1.86 14.21 -2.12
CA PRO A 8 -0.78 14.30 -1.14
C PRO A 8 -0.18 15.70 -1.03
N ARG A 9 0.02 16.16 0.21
CA ARG A 9 0.72 17.41 0.47
C ARG A 9 2.21 17.28 0.11
N PRO A 10 2.87 18.35 -0.35
CA PRO A 10 4.28 18.29 -0.73
C PRO A 10 5.19 17.72 0.37
N GLU A 11 4.95 18.05 1.63
CA GLU A 11 5.74 17.54 2.75
C GLU A 11 5.53 16.05 2.99
N SER A 12 4.30 15.56 2.78
CA SER A 12 3.97 14.13 2.84
C SER A 12 4.63 13.36 1.72
N VAL A 13 4.68 13.93 0.52
CA VAL A 13 5.40 13.35 -0.64
C VAL A 13 6.89 13.28 -0.36
N LEU A 14 7.50 14.36 0.11
CA LEU A 14 8.92 14.39 0.44
C LEU A 14 9.27 13.33 1.50
N TYR A 15 8.44 13.21 2.54
CA TYR A 15 8.63 12.20 3.57
C TYR A 15 8.48 10.77 3.03
N PHE A 16 7.52 10.55 2.13
CA PHE A 16 7.35 9.27 1.45
C PHE A 16 8.59 8.91 0.63
N GLU A 17 9.08 9.81 -0.22
CA GLU A 17 10.26 9.61 -1.07
C GLU A 17 11.56 9.40 -0.26
N GLN A 18 11.74 10.13 0.84
CA GLN A 18 12.85 9.91 1.77
C GLN A 18 12.78 8.53 2.42
N SER A 19 11.57 8.08 2.76
CA SER A 19 11.37 6.75 3.35
C SER A 19 11.62 5.63 2.35
N LEU A 20 11.23 5.81 1.09
CA LEU A 20 11.59 4.89 0.00
C LEU A 20 13.11 4.78 -0.16
N SER A 21 13.80 5.93 -0.20
CA SER A 21 15.26 6.01 -0.34
C SER A 21 16.02 5.31 0.79
N GLY A 22 15.45 5.34 2.00
CA GLY A 22 16.05 4.74 3.20
C GLY A 22 15.67 3.28 3.45
N HIS A 23 14.76 2.69 2.66
CA HIS A 23 14.27 1.34 2.91
C HIS A 23 15.22 0.27 2.37
N SER A 24 15.72 -0.62 3.24
CA SER A 24 16.75 -1.60 2.91
C SER A 24 16.36 -2.62 1.83
N ASN A 25 15.06 -2.88 1.63
CA ASN A 25 14.58 -3.80 0.60
C ASN A 25 14.25 -3.12 -0.74
N ILE A 26 14.44 -1.81 -0.86
CA ILE A 26 14.32 -1.10 -2.14
C ILE A 26 15.72 -0.91 -2.71
N VAL A 27 15.98 -1.45 -3.90
CA VAL A 27 17.25 -1.26 -4.60
C VAL A 27 17.29 0.14 -5.22
N TYR A 28 16.20 0.52 -5.88
CA TYR A 28 15.96 1.87 -6.36
C TYR A 28 14.47 2.10 -6.57
N TYR A 29 14.06 3.36 -6.68
CA TYR A 29 12.73 3.73 -7.14
C TYR A 29 12.79 4.80 -8.22
N GLU A 30 11.76 4.85 -9.04
CA GLU A 30 11.55 5.84 -10.09
C GLU A 30 10.19 6.49 -9.88
N LYS A 31 10.16 7.82 -9.81
CA LYS A 31 8.91 8.58 -9.88
C LYS A 31 8.52 8.69 -11.36
N MET A 32 7.46 8.01 -11.76
CA MET A 32 7.00 7.97 -13.16
C MET A 32 6.23 9.25 -13.52
N GLU A 33 5.35 9.66 -12.59
CA GLU A 33 4.54 10.86 -12.65
C GLU A 33 4.17 11.30 -11.23
N ASP A 34 3.32 12.30 -11.08
CA ASP A 34 2.90 12.73 -9.76
C ASP A 34 2.18 11.60 -9.02
N PHE A 35 2.73 11.25 -7.84
CA PHE A 35 2.22 10.22 -6.93
C PHE A 35 2.31 8.78 -7.42
N VAL A 36 2.94 8.53 -8.57
CA VAL A 36 3.20 7.18 -9.09
C VAL A 36 4.67 6.83 -8.99
N TYR A 37 4.93 5.70 -8.33
CA TYR A 37 6.28 5.22 -8.06
C TYR A 37 6.45 3.79 -8.51
N LYS A 38 7.49 3.55 -9.30
CA LYS A 38 7.95 2.21 -9.64
C LYS A 38 9.10 1.84 -8.72
N LEU A 39 8.93 0.79 -7.93
CA LEU A 39 9.96 0.28 -7.02
C LEU A 39 10.62 -0.95 -7.63
N VAL A 40 11.94 -1.06 -7.47
CA VAL A 40 12.66 -2.32 -7.70
C VAL A 40 13.10 -2.85 -6.36
N LEU A 41 12.53 -3.99 -5.98
CA LEU A 41 12.75 -4.63 -4.69
C LEU A 41 14.01 -5.49 -4.70
N GLY A 42 14.54 -5.79 -3.51
CA GLY A 42 15.77 -6.58 -3.34
C GLY A 42 15.71 -8.01 -3.90
N ASN A 43 14.51 -8.54 -4.11
CA ASN A 43 14.27 -9.83 -4.78
C ASN A 43 14.18 -9.73 -6.31
N GLY A 44 14.31 -8.53 -6.88
CA GLY A 44 14.19 -8.27 -8.32
C GLY A 44 12.78 -7.97 -8.82
N ASN A 45 11.76 -8.04 -7.95
CA ASN A 45 10.39 -7.71 -8.34
C ASN A 45 10.24 -6.21 -8.60
N ILE A 46 9.45 -5.88 -9.61
CA ILE A 46 8.96 -4.53 -9.86
C ILE A 46 7.63 -4.38 -9.11
N TYR A 47 7.46 -3.25 -8.43
CA TYR A 47 6.25 -2.96 -7.65
C TYR A 47 5.77 -1.53 -7.91
N LEU A 48 4.63 -1.38 -8.57
CA LEU A 48 4.05 -0.11 -9.02
C LEU A 48 3.03 0.40 -8.00
N VAL A 49 3.27 1.60 -7.48
CA VAL A 49 2.57 2.15 -6.32
C VAL A 49 1.92 3.48 -6.65
N TRP A 50 0.63 3.61 -6.32
CA TRP A 50 -0.09 4.88 -6.31
C TRP A 50 -0.17 5.43 -4.89
N LEU A 51 0.22 6.70 -4.71
CA LEU A 51 0.13 7.43 -3.44
C LEU A 51 -1.09 8.37 -3.43
N THR A 52 -1.92 8.30 -2.39
CA THR A 52 -3.07 9.18 -2.20
C THR A 52 -3.10 9.77 -0.79
N ASN A 53 -3.84 10.87 -0.62
CA ASN A 53 -4.22 11.43 0.67
C ASN A 53 -5.70 11.24 1.01
N LYS A 54 -6.40 10.33 0.30
CA LYS A 54 -7.79 10.02 0.58
C LYS A 54 -7.97 9.53 2.02
N TYR A 55 -8.86 10.20 2.77
CA TYR A 55 -9.09 9.94 4.19
C TYR A 55 -9.60 8.53 4.47
N THR A 56 -10.50 8.01 3.63
CA THR A 56 -10.96 6.62 3.70
C THR A 56 -11.02 6.05 2.29
N VAL A 57 -10.13 5.11 2.01
CA VAL A 57 -10.10 4.37 0.74
C VAL A 57 -11.19 3.29 0.75
N SER A 58 -11.94 3.20 -0.34
CA SER A 58 -13.09 2.30 -0.54
C SER A 58 -12.78 1.20 -1.57
N ILE A 59 -13.68 0.22 -1.72
CA ILE A 59 -13.55 -0.83 -2.73
C ILE A 59 -13.41 -0.25 -4.14
N ASN A 60 -14.19 0.79 -4.48
CA ASN A 60 -14.16 1.37 -5.82
C ASN A 60 -12.78 1.94 -6.16
N ASP A 61 -12.10 2.53 -5.18
CA ASP A 61 -10.74 3.06 -5.38
C ASP A 61 -9.74 1.93 -5.66
N VAL A 62 -9.91 0.79 -4.98
CA VAL A 62 -9.07 -0.40 -5.19
C VAL A 62 -9.32 -0.99 -6.58
N VAL A 63 -10.58 -1.17 -6.97
CA VAL A 63 -10.96 -1.68 -8.30
C VAL A 63 -10.35 -0.80 -9.40
N GLU A 64 -10.49 0.51 -9.29
CA GLU A 64 -9.92 1.46 -10.25
C GLU A 64 -8.41 1.29 -10.39
N LYS A 65 -7.66 1.19 -9.29
CA LYS A 65 -6.20 1.06 -9.35
C LYS A 65 -5.71 -0.33 -9.81
N ILE A 66 -6.49 -1.37 -9.56
CA ILE A 66 -6.23 -2.69 -10.16
C ILE A 66 -6.41 -2.62 -11.67
N ASP A 67 -7.51 -2.03 -12.15
CA ASP A 67 -7.80 -1.91 -13.59
C ASP A 67 -6.77 -1.03 -14.32
N GLU A 68 -6.18 -0.05 -13.63
CA GLU A 68 -5.06 0.76 -14.13
C GLU A 68 -3.70 0.04 -14.09
N GLY A 69 -3.61 -1.16 -13.50
CA GLY A 69 -2.41 -1.99 -13.49
C GLY A 69 -1.41 -1.67 -12.38
N PHE A 70 -1.85 -1.05 -11.28
CA PHE A 70 -1.01 -0.85 -10.10
C PHE A 70 -0.91 -2.12 -9.26
N ASP A 71 0.20 -2.26 -8.54
CA ASP A 71 0.39 -3.33 -7.55
C ASP A 71 -0.06 -2.91 -6.15
N ALA A 72 -0.07 -1.60 -5.85
CA ALA A 72 -0.53 -1.07 -4.58
C ALA A 72 -1.13 0.34 -4.61
N LEU A 73 -2.03 0.58 -3.66
CA LEU A 73 -2.57 1.88 -3.28
C LEU A 73 -2.19 2.19 -1.82
N VAL A 74 -1.50 3.32 -1.63
CA VAL A 74 -1.02 3.78 -0.32
C VAL A 74 -1.68 5.10 0.06
N THR A 75 -2.31 5.15 1.23
CA THR A 75 -2.80 6.41 1.81
C THR A 75 -1.82 6.97 2.84
N ILE A 76 -1.41 8.23 2.67
CA ILE A 76 -0.19 8.76 3.31
C ILE A 76 -0.37 9.40 4.68
N SER A 77 -1.54 9.95 4.99
CA SER A 77 -1.74 10.68 6.25
C SER A 77 -2.01 9.73 7.42
N MET A 78 -1.51 10.08 8.61
CA MET A 78 -1.68 9.32 9.85
C MET A 78 -3.15 9.17 10.26
N TRP A 79 -4.02 10.07 9.80
CA TRP A 79 -5.46 10.02 10.07
C TRP A 79 -6.23 9.27 8.98
N ASN A 80 -5.56 8.87 7.90
CA ASN A 80 -6.20 8.17 6.81
C ASN A 80 -6.27 6.67 7.10
N SER A 81 -7.26 6.04 6.52
CA SER A 81 -7.48 4.61 6.61
C SER A 81 -8.14 4.10 5.34
N TYR A 82 -8.58 2.85 5.38
CA TYR A 82 -9.38 2.18 4.37
C TYR A 82 -10.51 1.41 5.04
N THR A 83 -11.55 1.07 4.29
CA THR A 83 -12.60 0.19 4.83
C THR A 83 -12.14 -1.27 4.86
N SER A 84 -12.68 -2.06 5.78
CA SER A 84 -12.37 -3.49 5.88
C SER A 84 -12.70 -4.25 4.60
N GLU A 85 -13.79 -3.88 3.93
CA GLU A 85 -14.20 -4.47 2.66
C GLU A 85 -13.20 -4.15 1.54
N ALA A 86 -12.67 -2.92 1.49
CA ALA A 86 -11.64 -2.54 0.53
C ALA A 86 -10.37 -3.38 0.72
N LYS A 87 -9.95 -3.57 1.99
CA LYS A 87 -8.76 -4.38 2.29
C LYS A 87 -8.97 -5.85 1.95
N LYS A 88 -10.13 -6.41 2.29
CA LYS A 88 -10.47 -7.79 1.93
C LYS A 88 -10.44 -8.00 0.42
N TYR A 89 -11.10 -7.11 -0.33
CA TYR A 89 -11.11 -7.17 -1.79
C TYR A 89 -9.70 -7.05 -2.39
N ALA A 90 -8.87 -6.14 -1.86
CA ALA A 90 -7.48 -5.99 -2.29
C ALA A 90 -6.68 -7.29 -2.11
N LEU A 91 -6.81 -7.95 -0.95
CA LEU A 91 -6.11 -9.20 -0.65
C LEU A 91 -6.54 -10.35 -1.58
N GLU A 92 -7.84 -10.49 -1.81
CA GLU A 92 -8.41 -11.48 -2.75
C GLU A 92 -7.90 -11.32 -4.18
N ASN A 93 -7.51 -10.11 -4.58
CA ASN A 93 -7.02 -9.78 -5.93
C ASN A 93 -5.49 -9.58 -5.99
N GLN A 94 -4.74 -10.00 -4.96
CA GLN A 94 -3.28 -9.84 -4.89
C GLN A 94 -2.81 -8.38 -5.06
N PHE A 95 -3.61 -7.44 -4.53
CA PHE A 95 -3.35 -6.00 -4.59
C PHE A 95 -3.03 -5.44 -3.20
N GLY A 96 -2.02 -4.59 -3.12
CA GLY A 96 -1.57 -3.98 -1.89
C GLY A 96 -2.37 -2.74 -1.48
N LEU A 97 -3.24 -2.84 -0.49
CA LEU A 97 -3.89 -1.66 0.12
C LEU A 97 -3.28 -1.34 1.49
N PHE A 98 -2.73 -0.15 1.66
CA PHE A 98 -1.96 0.18 2.86
C PHE A 98 -2.15 1.60 3.36
N THR A 99 -2.08 1.76 4.69
CA THR A 99 -1.56 2.99 5.29
C THR A 99 -0.05 3.09 5.05
N PHE A 100 0.52 4.29 5.13
CA PHE A 100 1.97 4.46 4.97
C PHE A 100 2.81 3.53 5.89
N ARG A 101 2.42 3.40 7.16
CA ARG A 101 3.13 2.53 8.11
C ARG A 101 3.10 1.06 7.68
N GLU A 102 1.95 0.58 7.23
CA GLU A 102 1.81 -0.79 6.76
C GLU A 102 2.62 -1.03 5.49
N PHE A 103 2.61 -0.07 4.57
CA PHE A 103 3.37 -0.17 3.33
C PHE A 103 4.87 -0.36 3.60
N MET A 104 5.46 0.45 4.49
CA MET A 104 6.86 0.29 4.88
C MET A 104 7.14 -1.08 5.54
N GLY A 105 6.17 -1.64 6.27
CA GLY A 105 6.27 -3.00 6.81
C GLY A 105 6.19 -4.08 5.73
N ALA A 106 5.21 -3.95 4.83
CA ALA A 106 4.90 -4.87 3.74
C ALA A 106 6.09 -5.10 2.81
N LEU A 107 6.87 -4.06 2.54
CA LEU A 107 8.06 -4.14 1.70
C LEU A 107 9.14 -5.09 2.22
N ASN A 108 9.06 -5.60 3.46
CA ASN A 108 9.98 -6.61 3.98
C ASN A 108 9.55 -8.06 3.67
N PHE A 109 8.41 -8.24 3.01
CA PHE A 109 7.87 -9.55 2.65
C PHE A 109 8.12 -9.88 1.19
N LEU A 110 8.12 -11.18 0.86
CA LEU A 110 8.33 -11.66 -0.51
C LEU A 110 7.24 -11.16 -1.45
N ASP A 111 5.99 -11.16 -0.96
CA ASP A 111 4.83 -10.60 -1.62
C ASP A 111 4.25 -9.51 -0.72
N PRO A 112 4.57 -8.23 -0.97
CA PRO A 112 4.04 -7.12 -0.18
C PRO A 112 2.52 -7.04 -0.22
N SER A 113 1.86 -7.43 -1.32
CA SER A 113 0.40 -7.28 -1.51
C SER A 113 -0.41 -8.00 -0.43
N GLN A 114 0.13 -9.12 0.07
CA GLN A 114 -0.49 -9.98 1.06
C GLN A 114 -0.25 -9.52 2.50
N TYR A 115 0.46 -8.41 2.69
CA TYR A 115 0.67 -7.86 4.01
C TYR A 115 -0.64 -7.28 4.57
N TYR A 116 -0.98 -7.68 5.78
CA TYR A 116 -2.12 -7.16 6.53
C TYR A 116 -1.71 -7.04 8.00
N THR A 117 -2.21 -5.99 8.65
CA THR A 117 -2.16 -5.87 10.10
C THR A 117 -3.57 -5.81 10.64
N GLY A 118 -3.97 -6.86 11.37
CA GLY A 118 -5.27 -6.93 11.98
C GLY A 118 -5.23 -7.77 13.24
N ILE A 119 -6.34 -7.76 13.98
CA ILE A 119 -6.57 -8.66 15.10
C ILE A 119 -7.62 -9.66 14.62
N ASP A 120 -7.33 -10.96 14.69
CA ASP A 120 -8.32 -12.00 14.44
C ASP A 120 -9.43 -11.87 15.49
N GLU A 121 -10.67 -11.68 15.05
CA GLU A 121 -11.83 -11.50 15.93
C GLU A 121 -12.17 -12.77 16.74
N LYS A 122 -11.69 -13.95 16.31
CA LYS A 122 -11.95 -15.23 16.99
C LYS A 122 -10.97 -15.50 18.13
N ASP A 123 -9.70 -15.13 17.99
CA ASP A 123 -8.67 -15.49 18.97
C ASP A 123 -7.84 -14.31 19.51
N GLY A 124 -8.09 -13.09 19.02
CA GLY A 124 -7.40 -11.88 19.48
C GLY A 124 -5.93 -11.81 19.07
N LYS A 125 -5.43 -12.72 18.22
CA LYS A 125 -4.05 -12.68 17.75
C LYS A 125 -3.88 -11.62 16.69
N ARG A 126 -2.72 -10.97 16.70
CA ARG A 126 -2.31 -10.12 15.60
C ARG A 126 -2.04 -11.01 14.39
N LEU A 127 -2.84 -10.85 13.34
CA LEU A 127 -2.53 -11.37 12.02
C LEU A 127 -1.40 -10.50 11.49
N TYR A 128 -0.18 -10.96 11.70
CA TYR A 128 0.92 -10.61 10.84
C TYR A 128 0.85 -11.54 9.64
N GLY A 129 1.19 -11.06 8.45
CA GLY A 129 1.40 -11.95 7.30
C GLY A 129 2.36 -13.06 7.69
N GLU A 130 1.84 -14.22 8.10
CA GLU A 130 2.65 -15.42 8.19
C GLU A 130 3.08 -15.73 6.77
N ARG A 131 4.35 -16.09 6.60
CA ARG A 131 4.85 -16.68 5.35
C ARG A 131 3.90 -17.81 4.94
N GLY A 132 3.00 -17.53 4.00
CA GLY A 132 2.07 -18.52 3.45
C GLY A 132 0.63 -18.49 3.97
N TYR A 133 0.16 -17.44 4.67
CA TYR A 133 -1.27 -17.34 4.97
C TYR A 133 -2.06 -17.05 3.69
N LYS A 134 -2.72 -18.07 3.16
CA LYS A 134 -3.75 -17.92 2.13
C LYS A 134 -5.08 -17.71 2.85
N PHE A 135 -5.85 -16.75 2.36
CA PHE A 135 -7.28 -16.69 2.67
C PHE A 135 -7.92 -17.96 2.07
N ASP A 136 -8.07 -18.99 2.89
CA ASP A 136 -8.92 -20.15 2.57
C ASP A 136 -10.40 -19.81 2.74
#